data_AF-A0A2K4JWC3-F1
#
_entry.id   AF-A0A2K4JWC3-F1
#
_cell.length_a   1.000
_cell.length_b   1.000
_cell.length_c   1.000
_cell.angle_alpha   90.00
_cell.angle_beta   90.00
_cell.angle_gamma   90.00
#
_symmetry.space_group_name_H-M   'P 1'
#
loop_
_entity.id
_entity.type
_entity.pdbx_description
1 polymer ?
#
loop_
_entity_poly.entity_id
_entity_poly.type
_entity_poly.pdbx_seq_one_letter_code
_entity_poly.pdbx_strand_id
1 'polypeptide(L)'
;YRYPLLLGNEKRGDHLARQALERHRSDYELGEGESDQPRLRCGHLFGLTDHPREKCNDLWLLLSVSHDGRQPNVLEEAVTPDVKAADGFTQGYRNTFRVIPAQV
;
A
#
# COMPACT_ATOMS: atom_id res chain seq x y z
N TYR A 1 -19.84 -17.30 27.18
CA TYR A 1 -20.59 -18.55 26.94
C TYR A 1 -21.83 -18.23 26.12
N ARG A 2 -21.97 -18.77 24.91
CA ARG A 2 -23.22 -18.71 24.12
C ARG A 2 -23.32 -20.02 23.31
N TYR A 3 -24.43 -20.73 23.51
CA TYR A 3 -24.78 -22.06 22.99
C TYR A 3 -26.27 -22.02 22.62
N PRO A 4 -26.78 -22.75 21.61
CA PRO A 4 -26.15 -23.27 20.39
C PRO A 4 -26.65 -22.50 19.15
N LEU A 5 -25.77 -22.07 18.25
CA LEU A 5 -26.24 -21.80 16.89
C LEU A 5 -26.42 -23.14 16.18
N LEU A 6 -27.60 -23.32 15.61
CA LEU A 6 -27.94 -24.38 14.66
C LEU A 6 -27.12 -24.16 13.38
N LEU A 7 -25.79 -24.36 13.46
CA LEU A 7 -24.89 -24.37 12.33
C LEU A 7 -25.14 -25.68 11.59
N GLY A 8 -26.18 -25.71 10.76
CA GLY A 8 -26.45 -26.80 9.82
C GLY A 8 -25.37 -26.98 8.74
N ASN A 9 -24.14 -26.49 8.96
CA ASN A 9 -22.99 -26.63 8.09
C ASN A 9 -21.73 -26.22 8.89
N GLU A 10 -21.10 -27.14 9.62
CA GLU A 10 -19.74 -26.97 10.22
C GLU A 10 -18.78 -26.27 9.24
N LYS A 11 -18.84 -26.67 7.97
CA LYS A 11 -18.05 -26.09 6.87
C LYS A 11 -18.16 -24.57 6.73
N ARG A 12 -19.34 -23.98 7.02
CA ARG A 12 -19.54 -22.53 6.97
C ARG A 12 -18.98 -21.82 8.20
N GLY A 13 -19.08 -22.44 9.38
CA GLY A 13 -18.48 -21.92 10.61
C GLY A 13 -16.96 -21.86 10.52
N ASP A 14 -16.34 -22.94 10.04
CA ASP A 14 -14.90 -23.02 9.81
C ASP A 14 -14.42 -22.01 8.77
N HIS A 15 -15.18 -21.82 7.68
CA HIS A 15 -14.80 -20.85 6.64
C HIS A 15 -14.84 -19.41 7.16
N LEU A 16 -15.85 -19.05 7.96
CA LEU A 16 -15.94 -17.73 8.58
C LEU A 16 -14.85 -17.52 9.64
N ALA A 17 -14.54 -18.54 10.44
CA ALA A 17 -13.46 -18.48 11.43
C ALA A 17 -12.08 -18.35 10.75
N ARG A 18 -11.84 -19.08 9.66
CA ARG A 18 -10.62 -18.94 8.84
C ARG A 18 -10.52 -17.56 8.22
N GLN A 19 -11.58 -17.06 7.59
CA GLN A 19 -11.59 -15.72 7.00
C GLN A 19 -11.35 -14.62 8.05
N ALA A 20 -11.87 -14.78 9.26
CA ALA A 20 -11.60 -13.86 10.36
C ALA A 20 -10.13 -13.92 10.82
N LEU A 21 -9.55 -15.11 10.90
CA LEU A 21 -8.14 -15.31 11.26
C LEU A 21 -7.19 -14.78 10.16
N GLU A 22 -7.51 -15.01 8.89
CA GLU A 22 -6.78 -14.50 7.74
C GLU A 22 -6.80 -12.98 7.71
N ARG A 23 -7.96 -12.33 7.92
CA ARG A 23 -8.05 -10.86 8.05
C ARG A 23 -7.16 -10.34 9.18
N HIS A 24 -7.21 -10.97 10.34
CA HIS A 24 -6.37 -10.56 11.49
C HIS A 24 -4.87 -10.78 11.23
N ARG A 25 -4.49 -11.75 10.40
CA ARG A 25 -3.08 -12.02 10.03
C ARG A 25 -2.58 -11.10 8.91
N SER A 26 -3.40 -10.79 7.91
CA SER A 26 -3.04 -9.83 6.86
C SER A 26 -2.81 -8.42 7.40
N ASP A 27 -3.49 -8.04 8.49
CA ASP A 27 -3.25 -6.76 9.18
C ASP A 27 -1.89 -6.72 9.91
N TYR A 28 -1.22 -7.86 10.12
CA TYR A 28 -0.01 -7.94 10.96
C TYR A 28 1.28 -7.53 10.24
N GLU A 29 1.30 -7.48 8.91
CA GLU A 29 2.47 -7.10 8.13
C GLU A 29 2.13 -6.01 7.10
N LEU A 30 1.65 -4.86 7.58
CA LEU A 30 1.50 -3.68 6.73
C LEU A 30 2.89 -3.06 6.47
N GLY A 31 3.26 -2.95 5.20
CA GLY A 31 4.42 -2.17 4.75
C GLY A 31 3.99 -0.82 4.19
N GLU A 32 4.77 0.22 4.45
CA GLU A 32 4.63 1.53 3.82
C GLU A 32 5.95 1.88 3.10
N GLY A 33 5.85 2.59 1.98
CA GLY A 33 7.02 2.98 1.20
C GLY A 33 6.76 4.18 0.30
N GLU A 34 7.84 4.76 -0.20
CA GLU A 34 7.81 5.87 -1.16
C GLU A 34 8.44 5.42 -2.48
N SER A 35 7.91 5.88 -3.61
CA SER A 35 8.48 5.62 -4.93
C SER A 35 8.23 6.79 -5.88
N ASP A 36 9.07 6.92 -6.89
CA ASP A 36 8.94 7.85 -8.00
C ASP A 36 8.31 7.18 -9.24
N GLN A 37 7.84 5.93 -9.13
CA GLN A 37 7.35 5.16 -10.27
C GLN A 37 5.87 5.49 -10.59
N PRO A 38 5.56 6.17 -11.71
CA PRO A 38 4.20 6.63 -12.04
C PRO A 38 3.23 5.52 -12.44
N ARG A 39 3.74 4.29 -12.64
CA ARG A 39 2.95 3.15 -13.08
C ARG A 39 2.39 2.30 -11.94
N LEU A 40 2.74 2.61 -10.68
CA LEU A 40 2.20 1.89 -9.52
C LEU A 40 0.70 2.10 -9.40
N ARG A 41 -0.04 1.01 -9.20
CA ARG A 41 -1.51 1.02 -9.04
C ARG A 41 -1.88 0.04 -7.93
N CYS A 42 -3.00 0.30 -7.24
CA CYS A 42 -3.56 -0.64 -6.28
C CYS A 42 -3.94 -1.97 -6.97
N GLY A 43 -3.82 -3.07 -6.23
CA GLY A 43 -4.00 -4.43 -6.76
C GLY A 43 -2.81 -4.97 -7.55
N HIS A 44 -1.73 -4.20 -7.70
CA HIS A 44 -0.52 -4.66 -8.36
C HIS A 44 0.39 -5.44 -7.39
N LEU A 45 1.03 -6.48 -7.92
CA LEU A 45 2.03 -7.27 -7.21
C LEU A 45 3.42 -6.88 -7.72
N PHE A 46 4.33 -6.56 -6.81
CA PHE A 46 5.74 -6.33 -7.16
C PHE A 46 6.65 -7.06 -6.18
N GLY A 47 7.78 -7.54 -6.69
CA GLY A 47 8.84 -8.09 -5.84
C GLY A 47 9.72 -6.95 -5.35
N LEU A 48 9.93 -6.86 -4.04
CA LEU A 48 10.98 -6.01 -3.48
C LEU A 48 12.29 -6.80 -3.48
N THR A 49 13.37 -6.18 -3.95
CA THR A 49 14.70 -6.77 -3.97
C THR A 49 15.71 -5.75 -3.42
N ASP A 50 16.83 -6.23 -2.90
CA ASP A 50 17.95 -5.39 -2.42
C ASP A 50 17.65 -4.58 -1.14
N HIS A 51 16.62 -4.94 -0.38
CA HIS A 51 16.39 -4.38 0.94
C HIS A 51 17.37 -5.01 1.97
N PRO A 52 17.99 -4.21 2.87
CA PRO A 52 18.97 -4.71 3.86
C PRO A 52 18.43 -5.81 4.78
N ARG A 53 17.11 -5.82 4.96
CA ARG A 53 16.39 -6.87 5.70
C ARG A 53 15.85 -7.88 4.70
N GLU A 54 16.43 -9.08 4.69
CA GLU A 54 16.04 -10.16 3.76
C GLU A 54 14.56 -10.51 3.81
N LYS A 55 13.93 -10.44 4.99
CA LYS A 55 12.48 -10.68 5.14
C LYS A 55 11.60 -9.71 4.34
N CYS A 56 12.14 -8.54 3.97
CA CYS A 56 11.41 -7.57 3.16
C CYS A 56 11.55 -7.86 1.66
N ASN A 57 12.54 -8.67 1.26
CA ASN A 57 12.77 -9.05 -0.13
C ASN A 57 11.78 -10.15 -0.56
N ASP A 58 10.50 -9.83 -0.52
CA ASP A 58 9.39 -10.73 -0.85
C ASP A 58 8.44 -10.06 -1.85
N LEU A 59 7.39 -10.77 -2.22
CA LEU A 59 6.32 -10.30 -3.08
C LEU A 59 5.31 -9.50 -2.26
N TRP A 60 5.07 -8.26 -2.68
CA TRP A 60 4.18 -7.32 -2.01
C TRP A 60 2.97 -6.98 -2.89
N LEU A 61 1.79 -6.97 -2.28
CA LEU A 61 0.53 -6.52 -2.89
C LEU A 61 0.26 -5.06 -2.52
N LEU A 62 0.15 -4.19 -3.52
CA LEU A 62 -0.23 -2.79 -3.34
C LEU A 62 -1.71 -2.66 -2.93
N LEU A 63 -1.94 -2.14 -1.74
CA LEU A 63 -3.29 -1.83 -1.24
C LEU A 63 -3.75 -0.44 -1.67
N SER A 64 -2.88 0.56 -1.53
CA SER A 64 -3.19 1.95 -1.86
C SER A 64 -1.94 2.68 -2.34
N VAL A 65 -2.10 3.61 -3.28
CA VAL A 65 -1.05 4.51 -3.75
C VAL A 65 -1.59 5.93 -3.80
N SER A 66 -0.85 6.87 -3.23
CA SER A 66 -1.11 8.31 -3.32
C SER A 66 -0.06 8.93 -4.21
N HIS A 67 -0.49 9.65 -5.25
CA HIS A 67 0.39 10.24 -6.26
C HIS A 67 0.47 11.76 -6.09
N ASP A 68 1.69 12.29 -6.01
CA ASP A 68 1.97 13.72 -5.93
C ASP A 68 2.83 14.14 -7.13
N GLY A 69 2.26 14.94 -8.03
CA GLY A 69 2.97 15.53 -9.17
C GLY A 69 2.98 17.04 -9.10
N ARG A 70 4.15 17.67 -9.27
CA ARG A 70 4.32 19.13 -9.35
C ARG A 70 5.07 19.50 -10.63
N GLN A 71 4.49 20.40 -11.43
CA GLN A 71 5.09 20.91 -12.66
C GLN A 71 5.21 22.43 -12.57
N PRO A 72 6.43 22.99 -12.49
CA PRO A 72 6.62 24.42 -12.23
C PRO A 72 6.32 25.33 -13.43
N ASN A 73 6.39 24.84 -14.67
CA ASN A 73 6.34 25.69 -15.87
C ASN A 73 5.18 25.35 -16.81
N VAL A 74 3.93 25.34 -16.32
CA VAL A 74 2.75 25.13 -17.19
C VAL A 74 2.25 26.44 -17.80
N LEU A 75 2.60 27.60 -17.23
CA LEU A 75 2.39 28.92 -17.85
C LEU A 75 3.67 29.75 -17.73
N GLU A 76 4.23 30.17 -18.87
CA GLU A 76 5.49 30.93 -18.99
C GLU A 76 5.48 32.32 -18.32
N GLU A 77 4.37 32.76 -17.71
CA GLU A 77 4.21 34.15 -17.22
C GLU A 77 4.18 34.32 -15.69
N ALA A 78 4.25 33.25 -14.88
CA ALA A 78 3.93 33.34 -13.44
C ALA A 78 4.95 32.72 -12.47
N VAL A 79 6.23 32.62 -12.81
CA VAL A 79 7.24 32.13 -11.85
C VAL A 79 8.07 33.29 -11.31
N THR A 80 7.64 33.81 -10.16
CA THR A 80 8.58 34.30 -9.18
C THR A 80 9.36 33.09 -8.63
N PRO A 81 10.70 33.15 -8.57
CA PRO A 81 11.56 31.98 -8.29
C PRO A 81 11.48 31.43 -6.85
N ASP A 82 10.49 31.85 -6.06
CA ASP A 82 10.52 31.72 -4.59
C ASP A 82 9.30 31.01 -3.99
N VAL A 83 8.53 30.27 -4.78
CA VAL A 83 7.51 29.35 -4.21
C VAL A 83 8.21 28.07 -3.73
N LYS A 84 9.00 28.20 -2.66
CA LYS A 84 9.46 27.05 -1.89
C LYS A 84 8.25 26.50 -1.13
N ALA A 85 7.68 25.41 -1.62
CA ALA A 85 6.73 24.66 -0.83
C ALA A 85 7.39 24.27 0.51
N ALA A 86 6.61 24.25 1.59
CA ALA A 86 7.13 24.00 2.95
C ALA A 86 7.86 22.64 3.07
N ASP A 87 7.54 21.70 2.19
CA ASP A 87 8.12 20.36 2.06
C ASP A 87 9.31 20.29 1.07
N GLY A 88 9.75 21.41 0.50
CA GLY A 88 10.87 21.48 -0.46
C GLY A 88 10.60 20.86 -1.83
N PHE A 89 9.40 20.31 -2.06
CA PHE A 89 9.06 19.63 -3.30
C PHE A 89 8.61 20.64 -4.36
N THR A 90 9.50 21.12 -5.20
CA THR A 90 9.18 22.19 -6.17
C THR A 90 8.77 21.64 -7.54
N GLN A 91 9.28 20.47 -7.91
CA GLN A 91 9.06 19.84 -9.21
C GLN A 91 9.23 18.32 -9.13
N GLY A 92 8.48 17.60 -9.96
CA GLY A 92 8.66 16.18 -10.20
C GLY A 92 7.42 15.36 -9.88
N TYR A 93 7.63 14.06 -9.73
CA TYR A 93 6.61 13.09 -9.35
C TYR A 93 7.12 12.24 -8.19
N ARG A 94 6.28 12.02 -7.19
CA ARG A 94 6.51 11.07 -6.11
C ARG A 94 5.20 10.38 -5.76
N ASN A 95 5.29 9.23 -5.12
CA ASN A 95 4.15 8.55 -4.57
C ASN A 95 4.49 7.90 -3.23
N THR A 96 3.46 7.73 -2.42
CA THR A 96 3.50 6.94 -1.20
C THR A 96 2.56 5.77 -1.38
N PHE A 97 2.97 4.58 -0.96
CA PHE A 97 2.19 3.37 -1.13
C PHE A 97 2.14 2.52 0.14
N ARG A 98 1.07 1.74 0.25
CA ARG A 98 0.88 0.74 1.31
C ARG A 98 0.76 -0.64 0.72
N VAL A 99 1.37 -1.60 1.36
CA VAL A 99 1.49 -2.97 0.89
C VAL A 99 1.26 -3.99 1.99
N ILE A 100 0.89 -5.19 1.59
CA ILE A 100 0.90 -6.39 2.44
C ILE A 100 1.67 -7.51 1.73
N PRO A 101 2.20 -8.50 2.46
CA PRO A 101 2.77 -9.69 1.87
C PRO A 101 1.75 -10.38 0.97
N ALA A 102 2.18 -10.79 -0.21
CA ALA A 102 1.32 -11.49 -1.16
C ALA A 102 1.14 -12.98 -0.81
N GLN A 103 2.02 -13.53 0.03
CA GLN A 103 1.91 -14.90 0.54
C GLN A 103 1.38 -14.88 1.97
N VAL A 104 0.22 -15.53 2.19
CA VAL A 104 -0.38 -15.84 3.50
C VAL A 104 -0.49 -17.34 3.64
#